data_AF-H2C248-F1
#
_entry.id   AF-H2C248-F1
#
_cell.length_a   1.000
_cell.length_b   1.000
_cell.length_c   1.000
_cell.angle_alpha   90.00
_cell.angle_beta   90.00
_cell.angle_gamma   90.00
#
_symmetry.space_group_name_H-M   'P 1'
#
loop_
_entity.id
_entity.type
_entity.pdbx_description
1 polymer ?
#
loop_
_entity_poly.entity_id
_entity_poly.type
_entity_poly.pdbx_seq_one_letter_code
_entity_poly.pdbx_strand_id
1 'polypeptide(L)' 'MNNEDKTPEQELIEDLISILVPFSGKMYGMRSHKYEKVKKCVEEIKA' A
#
# COMPACT_ATOMS: atom_id res chain seq x y z
N MET A 1 -17.63 20.87 -1.11
CA MET A 1 -17.09 19.50 -1.27
C MET A 1 -15.92 19.62 -2.20
N ASN A 2 -14.69 19.51 -1.68
CA ASN A 2 -13.50 19.51 -2.51
C ASN A 2 -13.45 18.19 -3.27
N ASN A 3 -14.17 18.13 -4.39
CA ASN A 3 -13.96 17.11 -5.42
C ASN A 3 -12.81 17.63 -6.27
N GLU A 4 -11.60 17.62 -5.72
CA GLU A 4 -10.43 17.67 -6.58
C GLU A 4 -10.44 16.33 -7.32
N ASP A 5 -10.69 16.37 -8.63
CA ASP A 5 -10.62 15.19 -9.48
C ASP A 5 -9.23 14.58 -9.28
N LYS A 6 -9.17 13.41 -8.65
CA LYS A 6 -7.91 12.71 -8.44
C LYS A 6 -7.32 12.39 -9.80
N THR A 7 -6.04 12.63 -9.95
CA THR A 7 -5.38 12.19 -11.17
C THR A 7 -5.44 10.66 -11.25
N PRO A 8 -5.43 10.07 -12.46
CA PRO A 8 -5.39 8.61 -12.60
C PRO A 8 -4.23 7.97 -11.80
N GLU A 9 -3.12 8.69 -11.63
CA GLU A 9 -1.99 8.26 -10.81
C GLU A 9 -2.33 8.18 -9.31
N GLN A 10 -3.04 9.19 -8.77
CA GLN A 10 -3.48 9.20 -7.39
C GLN A 10 -4.46 8.06 -7.09
N GLU A 11 -5.40 7.79 -8.01
CA GLU A 11 -6.33 6.66 -7.88
C GLU A 11 -5.59 5.32 -7.85
N LEU A 12 -4.62 5.13 -8.74
CA LEU A 12 -3.80 3.92 -8.79
C LEU A 12 -2.96 3.71 -7.51
N ILE A 13 -2.40 4.78 -6.94
CA ILE A 13 -1.67 4.71 -5.68
C ILE A 13 -2.61 4.33 -4.52
N GLU A 14 -3.80 4.91 -4.47
CA GLU A 14 -4.79 4.57 -3.45
C GLU A 14 -5.27 3.12 -3.53
N ASP A 15 -5.56 2.65 -4.75
CA ASP A 15 -5.95 1.25 -5.00
C ASP A 15 -4.83 0.30 -4.56
N LEU A 16 -3.58 0.61 -4.89
CA LEU A 16 -2.42 -0.17 -4.49
C LEU A 16 -2.29 -0.21 -2.96
N ILE A 17 -2.43 0.92 -2.26
CA ILE A 17 -2.40 0.97 -0.79
C ILE A 17 -3.54 0.13 -0.20
N SER A 18 -4.75 0.20 -0.79
CA SER A 18 -5.91 -0.58 -0.34
C SER A 18 -5.68 -2.09 -0.44
N ILE A 19 -4.90 -2.54 -1.43
CA ILE A 19 -4.49 -3.93 -1.58
C ILE A 19 -3.39 -4.27 -0.57
N LEU A 20 -2.36 -3.43 -0.40
CA LEU A 20 -1.20 -3.78 0.42
C LEU A 20 -1.50 -3.80 1.92
N VAL A 21 -2.37 -2.90 2.42
CA VAL A 21 -2.69 -2.79 3.86
C VAL A 21 -3.29 -4.08 4.45
N PRO A 22 -4.36 -4.69 3.89
CA PRO A 22 -4.90 -5.96 4.38
C PRO A 22 -3.90 -7.11 4.30
N PHE A 23 -3.04 -7.12 3.29
CA PHE A 23 -2.01 -8.16 3.12
C PHE A 23 -0.88 -8.01 4.15
N SER A 24 -0.50 -6.79 4.52
CA SER A 24 0.52 -6.54 5.54
C SER A 24 0.15 -7.17 6.90
N GLY A 25 -1.12 -7.05 7.33
CA GLY A 25 -1.62 -7.68 8.56
C GLY A 25 -1.61 -9.20 8.51
N LYS A 26 -2.02 -9.79 7.37
CA LYS A 26 -1.95 -11.24 7.15
C LYS A 26 -0.51 -11.75 7.16
N MET A 27 0.40 -11.06 6.50
CA MET A 27 1.81 -11.45 6.45
C MET A 27 2.51 -11.29 7.79
N TYR A 28 2.18 -10.26 8.57
CA TYR A 28 2.68 -10.09 9.93
C TYR A 28 2.21 -11.25 10.82
N GLY A 29 0.94 -11.64 10.72
CA GLY A 29 0.40 -12.82 11.42
C GLY A 29 1.06 -14.14 11.03
N MET A 30 1.48 -14.28 9.77
CA MET A 30 2.20 -15.46 9.28
C MET A 30 3.70 -15.47 9.62
N ARG A 31 4.24 -14.40 10.25
CA ARG A 31 5.69 -14.18 10.46
C ARG A 31 6.53 -14.46 9.21
N SER A 32 5.97 -14.18 8.03
CA SER A 32 6.65 -14.49 6.79
C SER A 32 7.76 -13.48 6.53
N HIS A 33 8.96 -13.93 6.14
CA HIS A 33 10.03 -13.04 5.65
C HIS A 33 9.60 -12.18 4.43
N LYS A 34 8.46 -12.51 3.79
CA LYS A 34 7.86 -11.69 2.73
C LYS A 34 7.28 -10.37 3.25
N TYR A 35 6.98 -10.27 4.55
CA TYR A 35 6.53 -9.03 5.20
C TYR A 35 7.53 -7.89 5.04
N GLU A 36 8.80 -8.15 5.37
CA GLU A 36 9.91 -7.19 5.25
C GLU A 36 10.03 -6.64 3.82
N LYS A 37 9.86 -7.49 2.80
CA LYS A 37 9.92 -7.08 1.40
C LYS A 37 8.81 -6.10 1.02
N VAL A 38 7.57 -6.40 1.41
CA VAL A 38 6.43 -5.53 1.11
C VAL A 38 6.50 -4.23 1.91
N LYS A 39 6.91 -4.30 3.18
CA LYS A 39 7.13 -3.12 4.01
C LYS A 39 8.11 -2.15 3.34
N LYS A 40 9.25 -2.66 2.88
CA LYS A 40 10.25 -1.86 2.17
C LYS A 40 9.70 -1.21 0.89
N CYS A 41 8.93 -1.95 0.08
CA CYS A 41 8.30 -1.38 -1.11
C CYS A 41 7.31 -0.24 -0.77
N VAL A 42 6.51 -0.39 0.30
CA VAL A 42 5.59 0.67 0.73
C VAL A 42 6.34 1.90 1.25
N GLU A 43 7.46 1.72 1.95
CA GLU A 43 8.32 2.83 2.40
C GLU A 43 8.95 3.57 1.22
N GLU A 44 9.39 2.87 0.17
CA GLU A 44 9.93 3.48 -1.06
C GLU A 44 8.87 4.26 -1.87
N ILE A 45 7.60 3.81 -1.88
CA ILE A 45 6.51 4.52 -2.58
C ILE A 45 6.07 5.78 -1.83
N LYS A 46 6.28 5.83 -0.51
CA LYS A 46 5.89 6.97 0.33
C LYS A 46 6.97 8.06 0.45
N ALA A 47 8.19 7.80 0.01
CA ALA A 47 9.34 8.72 0.05
C ALA A 47 9.37 9.62 -1.19
#